data_AF-T0ZKN4-F1
#
_entry.id   AF-T0ZKN4-F1
#
_cell.length_a   1.000
_cell.length_b   1.000
_cell.length_c   1.000
_cell.angle_alpha   90.00
_cell.angle_beta   90.00
_cell.angle_gamma   90.00
#
_symmetry.space_group_name_H-M   'P 1'
#
loop_
_entity.id
_entity.type
_entity.pdbx_description
1 polymer ?
#
loop_
_entity_poly.entity_id
_entity_poly.type
_entity_poly.pdbx_seq_one_letter_code
_entity_poly.pdbx_strand_id
1 'polypeptide(L)'
;MLGVEVVEPGRGLADVLLGELPISQAVIELGHPWGFNLVPAEIALARVERELRTGQEFRLRDELQKLGEYHDILIDCPPSLGRLVLSALIAADRVLVVTEPAAPALAGTSDLLDTIEVVNSDYSRVALGGVVVNRVTKTREAERRIAEL
;
A
#
# COMPACT_ATOMS: atom_id res chain seq x y z
N MET A 1 7.82 -7.54 10.04
CA MET A 1 6.59 -8.21 10.54
C MET A 1 6.32 -7.66 11.94
N LEU A 2 5.13 -7.11 12.20
CA LEU A 2 4.80 -6.39 13.44
C LEU A 2 4.60 -7.31 14.67
N GLY A 3 4.89 -8.62 14.55
CA GLY A 3 4.74 -9.57 15.65
C GLY A 3 3.29 -9.91 16.03
N VAL A 4 2.33 -9.55 15.18
CA VAL A 4 0.91 -9.83 15.38
C VAL A 4 0.56 -11.14 14.67
N GLU A 5 0.08 -12.13 15.43
CA GLU A 5 -0.56 -13.31 14.83
C GLU A 5 -2.00 -12.97 14.44
N VAL A 6 -2.39 -13.34 13.22
CA VAL A 6 -3.79 -13.25 12.80
C VAL A 6 -4.55 -14.32 13.57
N VAL A 7 -5.34 -13.88 14.55
CA VAL A 7 -5.97 -14.75 15.56
C VAL A 7 -7.08 -15.62 14.96
N GLU A 8 -7.73 -15.16 13.88
CA GLU A 8 -8.85 -15.86 13.22
C GLU A 8 -8.76 -15.72 11.69
N PRO A 9 -8.77 -16.83 10.92
CA PRO A 9 -8.88 -16.79 9.47
C PRO A 9 -10.22 -16.16 9.02
N GLY A 10 -10.19 -15.30 7.99
CA GLY A 10 -11.41 -14.68 7.43
C GLY A 10 -11.84 -13.40 8.14
N ARG A 11 -10.88 -12.71 8.78
CA ARG A 11 -11.05 -11.39 9.40
C ARG A 11 -9.91 -10.46 9.00
N GLY A 12 -9.63 -10.40 7.71
CA GLY A 12 -8.54 -9.60 7.18
C GLY A 12 -8.92 -8.74 5.99
N LEU A 13 -7.91 -8.11 5.41
CA LEU A 13 -8.08 -7.24 4.25
C LEU A 13 -8.66 -8.00 3.04
N ALA A 14 -8.44 -9.31 2.92
CA ALA A 14 -8.96 -10.09 1.80
C ALA A 14 -10.50 -10.08 1.77
N ASP A 15 -11.14 -10.35 2.91
CA ASP A 15 -12.61 -10.37 3.04
C ASP A 15 -13.20 -8.97 2.80
N VAL A 16 -12.49 -7.93 3.28
CA VAL A 16 -12.85 -6.53 3.03
C VAL A 16 -12.85 -6.22 1.54
N LEU A 17 -11.79 -6.60 0.81
CA LEU A 17 -11.67 -6.34 -0.62
C LEU A 17 -12.67 -7.15 -1.47
N LEU A 18 -13.07 -8.34 -1.01
CA LEU A 18 -14.15 -9.12 -1.61
C LEU A 18 -15.55 -8.56 -1.30
N GLY A 19 -15.67 -7.73 -0.27
CA GLY A 19 -16.93 -7.17 0.22
C GLY A 19 -17.71 -8.11 1.12
N GLU A 20 -17.03 -9.09 1.71
CA GLU A 20 -17.59 -10.09 2.62
C GLU A 20 -17.61 -9.58 4.07
N LEU A 21 -16.74 -8.61 4.39
CA LEU A 21 -16.58 -8.05 5.73
C LEU A 21 -16.42 -6.52 5.66
N PRO A 22 -17.13 -5.72 6.49
CA PRO A 22 -16.82 -4.29 6.60
C PRO A 22 -15.47 -4.10 7.28
N ILE A 23 -14.70 -3.09 6.87
CA ILE A 23 -13.33 -2.91 7.37
C ILE A 23 -13.25 -2.72 8.88
N SER A 24 -14.26 -2.13 9.51
CA SER A 24 -14.32 -1.94 10.96
C SER A 24 -14.31 -3.25 11.75
N GLN A 25 -14.75 -4.36 11.15
CA GLN A 25 -14.70 -5.69 11.77
C GLN A 25 -13.38 -6.44 11.51
N ALA A 26 -12.57 -5.94 10.58
CA ALA A 26 -11.22 -6.43 10.27
C ALA A 26 -10.12 -5.71 11.07
N VAL A 27 -10.47 -4.63 11.77
CA VAL A 27 -9.54 -3.90 12.64
C VAL A 27 -9.23 -4.74 13.89
N ILE A 28 -7.95 -4.96 14.15
CA ILE A 28 -7.43 -5.56 15.36
C ILE A 28 -6.85 -4.46 16.24
N GLU A 29 -7.41 -4.30 17.44
CA GLU A 29 -6.83 -3.48 18.49
C GLU A 29 -5.63 -4.19 19.11
N LEU A 30 -4.44 -3.65 18.91
CA LEU A 30 -3.20 -4.29 19.35
C LEU A 30 -2.83 -3.94 20.80
N GLY A 31 -3.40 -2.88 21.36
CA GLY A 31 -2.93 -2.31 22.63
C GLY A 31 -1.43 -1.93 22.61
N HIS A 32 -0.87 -1.69 21.41
CA HIS A 32 0.56 -1.48 21.22
C HIS A 32 1.00 -0.16 21.88
N PRO A 33 2.21 -0.07 22.49
CA PRO A 33 2.70 1.18 23.11
C PRO A 33 2.80 2.38 22.17
N TRP A 34 2.78 2.13 20.85
CA TRP A 34 2.84 3.16 19.82
C TRP A 34 1.45 3.64 19.35
N GLY A 35 0.37 3.09 19.90
CA GLY A 35 -0.98 3.62 19.70
C GLY A 35 -1.55 3.43 18.30
N PHE A 36 -1.32 2.28 17.66
CA PHE A 36 -1.90 1.97 16.35
C PHE A 36 -2.68 0.65 16.38
N ASN A 37 -3.69 0.57 15.51
CA ASN A 37 -4.45 -0.64 15.21
C ASN A 37 -4.06 -1.17 13.83
N LEU A 38 -4.44 -2.41 13.53
CA LEU A 38 -4.01 -3.10 12.30
C LEU A 38 -5.19 -3.78 11.62
N VAL A 39 -5.29 -3.62 10.31
CA VAL A 39 -6.06 -4.54 9.45
C VAL A 39 -5.05 -5.53 8.87
N PRO A 40 -5.14 -6.84 9.19
CA PRO A 40 -4.13 -7.79 8.80
C PRO A 40 -4.22 -8.15 7.32
N ALA A 41 -3.05 -8.39 6.72
CA ALA A 41 -2.92 -9.03 5.41
C ALA A 41 -2.94 -10.56 5.57
N GLU A 42 -3.54 -11.25 4.61
CA GLU A 42 -3.66 -12.71 4.60
C GLU A 42 -3.10 -13.29 3.29
N ILE A 43 -2.70 -14.57 3.29
CA ILE A 43 -2.29 -15.28 2.08
C ILE A 43 -3.38 -15.21 0.98
N ALA A 44 -4.65 -15.13 1.39
CA ALA A 44 -5.78 -14.97 0.50
C ALA A 44 -5.71 -13.71 -0.38
N LEU A 45 -4.98 -12.67 0.01
CA LEU A 45 -4.81 -11.46 -0.81
C LEU A 45 -4.20 -11.75 -2.20
N ALA A 46 -3.29 -12.73 -2.29
CA ALA A 46 -2.75 -13.14 -3.58
C ALA A 46 -3.83 -13.74 -4.50
N ARG A 47 -4.85 -14.40 -3.92
CA ARG A 47 -6.02 -14.86 -4.68
C ARG A 47 -6.92 -13.68 -5.04
N VAL A 48 -7.21 -12.81 -4.07
CA VAL A 48 -8.05 -11.61 -4.26
C VAL A 48 -7.51 -10.74 -5.40
N GLU A 49 -6.20 -10.53 -5.48
CA GLU A 49 -5.59 -9.73 -6.54
C GLU A 49 -5.91 -10.23 -7.96
N ARG A 50 -5.95 -11.56 -8.14
CA ARG A 50 -6.26 -12.22 -9.42
C ARG A 50 -7.76 -12.35 -9.67
N GLU A 51 -8.53 -12.42 -8.59
CA GLU A 51 -9.96 -12.19 -8.62
C GLU A 51 -10.11 -10.69 -8.82
N LEU A 52 -10.73 -9.89 -7.96
CA LEU A 52 -11.01 -8.47 -8.26
C LEU A 52 -11.60 -8.21 -9.67
N ARG A 53 -12.50 -7.27 -9.85
CA ARG A 53 -13.09 -6.95 -11.17
C ARG A 53 -13.04 -5.46 -11.35
N THR A 54 -13.00 -4.98 -12.59
CA THR A 54 -12.99 -3.54 -12.84
C THR A 54 -14.10 -2.88 -12.02
N GLY A 55 -13.77 -1.78 -11.35
CA GLY A 55 -14.60 -1.10 -10.36
C GLY A 55 -14.41 -1.57 -8.91
N GLN A 56 -13.76 -2.71 -8.65
CA GLN A 56 -13.51 -3.18 -7.28
C GLN A 56 -12.23 -2.60 -6.66
N GLU A 57 -11.34 -2.03 -7.47
CA GLU A 57 -10.17 -1.27 -6.98
C GLU A 57 -10.53 -0.06 -6.12
N PHE A 58 -11.75 0.48 -6.24
CA PHE A 58 -12.25 1.56 -5.39
C PHE A 58 -12.66 1.11 -3.98
N ARG A 59 -12.86 -0.20 -3.76
CA ARG A 59 -13.45 -0.69 -2.52
C ARG A 59 -12.62 -0.33 -1.30
N LEU A 60 -11.29 -0.42 -1.39
CA LEU A 60 -10.42 -0.04 -0.28
C LEU A 60 -10.66 1.41 0.16
N ARG A 61 -10.71 2.34 -0.78
CA ARG A 61 -11.02 3.76 -0.51
C ARG A 61 -12.36 3.92 0.21
N ASP A 62 -13.40 3.30 -0.34
CA ASP A 62 -14.77 3.44 0.16
C ASP A 62 -14.92 2.85 1.57
N GLU A 63 -14.17 1.78 1.87
CA GLU A 63 -14.11 1.20 3.22
C GLU A 63 -13.30 2.06 4.18
N LEU A 64 -12.11 2.55 3.80
CA LEU A 64 -11.28 3.40 4.66
C LEU A 64 -11.98 4.71 5.04
N GLN A 65 -12.83 5.27 4.18
CA GLN A 65 -13.64 6.45 4.50
C GLN A 65 -14.63 6.23 5.66
N LYS A 66 -14.94 4.97 6.01
CA LYS A 66 -15.81 4.61 7.14
C LYS A 66 -15.05 4.60 8.47
N LEU A 67 -13.71 4.61 8.44
CA LEU A 67 -12.83 4.61 9.61
C LEU A 67 -12.56 6.03 10.13
N GLY A 68 -13.61 6.83 10.33
CA GLY A 68 -13.48 8.26 10.67
C GLY A 68 -12.83 8.57 12.03
N GLU A 69 -12.48 7.56 12.82
CA GLU A 69 -11.77 7.70 14.10
C GLU A 69 -10.24 7.79 13.95
N TYR A 70 -9.69 7.42 12.79
CA TYR A 70 -8.25 7.46 12.55
C TYR A 70 -7.84 8.76 11.86
N HIS A 71 -6.78 9.38 12.39
CA HIS A 71 -6.18 10.58 11.78
C HIS A 71 -5.29 10.24 10.59
N ASP A 72 -4.54 9.14 10.69
CA ASP A 72 -3.57 8.69 9.69
C ASP A 72 -3.77 7.20 9.42
N ILE A 73 -3.68 6.82 8.16
CA ILE A 73 -3.77 5.43 7.69
C ILE A 73 -2.55 5.14 6.83
N LEU A 74 -1.76 4.13 7.22
CA LEU A 74 -0.63 3.65 6.45
C LEU A 74 -1.00 2.37 5.70
N ILE A 75 -0.84 2.38 4.38
CA ILE A 75 -1.09 1.22 3.52
C ILE A 75 0.25 0.65 3.07
N ASP A 76 0.61 -0.53 3.58
CA ASP A 76 1.80 -1.26 3.14
C ASP A 76 1.49 -2.05 1.87
N CYS A 77 2.15 -1.68 0.77
CA CYS A 77 1.86 -2.21 -0.55
C CYS A 77 2.70 -3.46 -0.85
N PRO A 78 2.14 -4.46 -1.58
CA PRO A 78 2.94 -5.58 -2.06
C PRO A 78 3.98 -5.10 -3.11
N PRO A 79 5.06 -5.87 -3.35
CA PRO A 79 6.14 -5.46 -4.24
C PRO A 79 5.80 -5.44 -5.74
N SER A 80 4.61 -5.90 -6.13
CA SER A 80 4.15 -5.99 -7.52
C SER A 80 3.17 -4.88 -7.87
N LEU A 81 3.38 -4.19 -9.00
CA LEU A 81 2.46 -3.17 -9.56
C LEU A 81 1.19 -3.81 -10.15
N GLY A 82 0.40 -4.46 -9.29
CA GLY A 82 -0.85 -5.12 -9.60
C GLY A 82 -2.07 -4.38 -9.07
N ARG A 83 -3.18 -5.10 -8.93
CA ARG A 83 -4.47 -4.51 -8.56
C ARG A 83 -4.54 -4.08 -7.10
N LEU A 84 -3.75 -4.71 -6.24
CA LEU A 84 -3.63 -4.29 -4.85
C LEU A 84 -2.93 -2.93 -4.73
N VAL A 85 -1.84 -2.72 -5.47
CA VAL A 85 -1.17 -1.41 -5.53
C VAL A 85 -2.08 -0.36 -6.16
N LEU A 86 -2.77 -0.69 -7.25
CA LEU A 86 -3.76 0.22 -7.83
C LEU A 86 -4.84 0.63 -6.82
N SER A 87 -5.38 -0.33 -6.07
CA SER A 87 -6.39 -0.05 -5.04
C SER A 87 -5.84 0.82 -3.91
N ALA A 88 -4.59 0.58 -3.48
CA ALA A 88 -3.90 1.43 -2.51
C ALA A 88 -3.68 2.86 -3.02
N LEU A 89 -3.23 3.03 -4.27
CA LEU A 89 -3.02 4.34 -4.88
C LEU A 89 -4.33 5.13 -5.00
N ILE A 90 -5.43 4.47 -5.38
CA ILE A 90 -6.77 5.09 -5.46
C ILE A 90 -7.28 5.51 -4.08
N ALA A 91 -6.90 4.78 -3.03
CA ALA A 91 -7.35 5.03 -1.67
C ALA A 91 -6.50 6.05 -0.90
N ALA A 92 -5.25 6.29 -1.33
CA ALA A 92 -4.31 7.13 -0.62
C ALA A 92 -4.43 8.61 -0.99
N ASP A 93 -4.28 9.50 0.00
CA ASP A 93 -4.10 10.93 -0.23
C ASP A 93 -2.67 11.25 -0.71
N ARG A 94 -1.69 10.51 -0.18
CA ARG A 94 -0.26 10.68 -0.49
C ARG A 94 0.45 9.34 -0.62
N VAL A 95 1.45 9.30 -1.49
CA VAL A 95 2.31 8.13 -1.71
C VAL A 95 3.76 8.47 -1.44
N LEU A 96 4.43 7.59 -0.70
CA LEU A 96 5.88 7.64 -0.46
C LEU A 96 6.52 6.47 -1.18
N VAL A 97 7.43 6.74 -2.12
CA VAL A 97 8.13 5.69 -2.85
C VAL A 97 9.41 5.33 -2.13
N VAL A 98 9.57 4.06 -1.73
CA VAL A 98 10.79 3.58 -1.09
C VAL A 98 11.61 2.79 -2.11
N THR A 99 12.85 3.20 -2.35
CA THR A 99 13.72 2.60 -3.36
C THR A 99 15.14 2.33 -2.84
N GLU A 100 15.89 1.52 -3.57
CA GLU A 100 17.31 1.25 -3.34
C GLU A 100 18.16 1.96 -4.40
N PRO A 101 19.42 2.34 -4.09
CA PRO A 101 20.31 2.98 -5.06
C PRO A 101 20.90 1.95 -6.05
N ALA A 102 20.02 1.19 -6.72
CA ALA A 102 20.34 0.14 -7.67
C ALA A 102 19.52 0.30 -8.95
N ALA A 103 20.12 0.05 -10.12
CA ALA A 103 19.47 0.30 -11.40
C ALA A 103 18.08 -0.36 -11.57
N PRO A 104 17.85 -1.63 -11.16
CA PRO A 104 16.53 -2.23 -11.25
C PRO A 104 15.48 -1.56 -10.35
N ALA A 105 15.89 -1.10 -9.17
CA ALA A 105 14.99 -0.43 -8.22
C ALA A 105 14.61 0.98 -8.72
N LEU A 106 15.56 1.69 -9.34
CA LEU A 106 15.27 2.97 -10.00
C LEU A 106 14.34 2.81 -11.19
N ALA A 107 14.53 1.78 -12.02
CA ALA A 107 13.60 1.49 -13.11
C ALA A 107 12.17 1.22 -12.60
N GLY A 108 12.02 0.38 -11.56
CA GLY A 108 10.72 0.15 -10.94
C GLY A 108 10.12 1.40 -10.25
N THR A 109 10.96 2.34 -9.82
CA THR A 109 10.51 3.65 -9.31
C THR A 109 9.88 4.46 -10.43
N SER A 110 10.51 4.51 -11.61
CA SER A 110 9.93 5.16 -12.80
C SER A 110 8.60 4.53 -13.20
N ASP A 111 8.52 3.19 -13.26
CA ASP A 111 7.27 2.48 -13.58
C ASP A 111 6.13 2.83 -12.60
N LEU A 112 6.44 2.98 -11.31
CA LEU A 112 5.47 3.39 -10.30
C LEU A 112 5.05 4.86 -10.48
N LEU A 113 5.97 5.76 -10.82
CA LEU A 113 5.65 7.16 -11.09
C LEU A 113 4.72 7.29 -12.30
N ASP A 114 4.99 6.56 -13.37
CA ASP A 114 4.10 6.49 -14.55
C ASP A 114 2.71 5.94 -14.16
N THR A 115 2.68 4.93 -13.29
CA THR A 115 1.42 4.38 -12.76
C THR A 115 0.64 5.43 -11.96
N ILE A 116 1.31 6.24 -11.14
CA ILE A 116 0.68 7.34 -10.39
C ILE A 116 0.06 8.37 -11.34
N GLU A 117 0.73 8.70 -12.46
CA GLU A 117 0.19 9.62 -13.47
C GLU A 117 -1.09 9.07 -14.12
N VAL A 118 -1.11 7.78 -14.46
CA VAL A 118 -2.31 7.10 -14.99
C VAL A 118 -3.43 7.12 -13.95
N VAL A 119 -3.13 6.78 -12.70
CA VAL A 119 -4.13 6.80 -11.60
C VAL A 119 -4.73 8.19 -11.41
N ASN A 120 -3.90 9.23 -11.50
CA ASN A 120 -4.31 10.62 -11.35
C ASN A 120 -5.15 11.13 -12.52
N SER A 121 -5.01 10.52 -13.70
CA SER A 121 -5.77 10.86 -14.89
C SER A 121 -7.16 10.20 -14.88
N ASP A 122 -7.22 8.95 -14.43
CA ASP A 122 -8.39 8.09 -14.66
C ASP A 122 -9.25 7.83 -13.42
N TYR A 123 -8.68 7.91 -12.21
CA TYR A 123 -9.34 7.36 -11.00
C TYR A 123 -9.38 8.32 -9.80
N SER A 124 -8.27 8.96 -9.45
CA SER A 124 -8.15 9.74 -8.20
C SER A 124 -7.18 10.92 -8.33
N ARG A 125 -6.80 11.55 -7.21
CA ARG A 125 -5.74 12.57 -7.17
C ARG A 125 -4.83 12.30 -5.97
N VAL A 126 -3.95 11.33 -6.11
CA VAL A 126 -2.92 10.99 -5.13
C VAL A 126 -1.68 11.86 -5.33
N ALA A 127 -1.21 12.47 -4.25
CA ALA A 127 -0.02 13.32 -4.28
C ALA A 127 1.25 12.51 -4.01
N LEU A 128 2.31 12.76 -4.80
CA LEU A 128 3.63 12.24 -4.47
C LEU A 128 4.18 12.97 -3.24
N GLY A 129 4.33 12.25 -2.13
CA GLY A 129 4.94 12.75 -0.89
C GLY A 129 6.46 12.81 -0.96
N GLY A 130 7.08 12.01 -1.82
CA GLY A 130 8.51 12.01 -2.09
C GLY A 130 9.06 10.61 -2.37
N VAL A 131 10.37 10.55 -2.59
CA VAL A 131 11.13 9.30 -2.75
C VAL A 131 12.09 9.16 -1.56
N VAL A 132 12.05 8.02 -0.89
CA VAL A 132 12.98 7.64 0.18
C VAL A 132 13.94 6.59 -0.34
N VAL A 133 15.22 6.93 -0.37
CA VAL A 133 16.26 5.97 -0.70
C VAL A 133 16.70 5.24 0.57
N ASN A 134 16.44 3.95 0.64
CA ASN A 134 16.84 3.09 1.74
C ASN A 134 18.19 2.39 1.44
N ARG A 135 18.74 1.70 2.44
CA ARG A 135 19.99 0.90 2.32
C ARG A 135 21.17 1.64 1.68
N VAL A 136 21.23 2.97 1.82
CA VAL A 136 22.29 3.79 1.23
C VAL A 136 23.64 3.41 1.83
N THR A 137 24.58 3.03 0.97
CA THR A 137 25.97 2.82 1.32
C THR A 137 26.83 3.97 0.81
N LYS A 138 27.95 4.25 1.49
CA LYS A 138 28.89 5.32 1.10
C LYS A 138 29.77 4.88 -0.08
N THR A 139 29.16 4.64 -1.23
CA THR A 139 29.85 4.28 -2.47
C THR A 139 29.56 5.32 -3.54
N ARG A 140 30.55 5.56 -4.41
CA ARG A 140 30.38 6.46 -5.57
C ARG A 140 29.26 6.03 -6.50
N GLU A 141 29.02 4.72 -6.59
CA GLU A 141 27.91 4.18 -7.37
C GLU A 141 26.56 4.56 -6.74
N ALA A 142 26.37 4.35 -5.43
CA ALA A 142 25.14 4.74 -4.76
C ALA A 142 24.88 6.25 -4.83
N GLU A 143 25.92 7.08 -4.63
CA GLU A 143 25.81 8.55 -4.78
C GLU A 143 25.38 8.96 -6.18
N ARG A 144 25.97 8.33 -7.21
CA ARG A 144 25.58 8.57 -8.61
C ARG A 144 24.13 8.17 -8.86
N ARG A 145 23.68 7.02 -8.36
CA ARG A 145 22.31 6.53 -8.53
C ARG A 145 21.28 7.42 -7.86
N ILE A 146 21.60 7.97 -6.69
CA ILE A 146 20.70 8.91 -6.00
C ILE A 146 20.53 10.21 -6.79
N ALA A 147 21.55 10.66 -7.52
CA ALA A 147 21.46 11.84 -8.38
C ALA A 147 20.64 11.62 -9.67
N GLU A 148 20.21 10.39 -9.96
CA GLU A 148 19.36 10.03 -11.11
C GLU A 148 17.85 10.09 -10.77
N LEU A 149 17.49 10.29 -9.49
CA LEU A 149 16.10 10.48 -8.99
C LEU A 149 15.67 11.95 -9.04
#